data_AF-A0A1H1YV72-F1
#
_entry.id   AF-A0A1H1YV72-F1
#
_cell.length_a   1.000
_cell.length_b   1.000
_cell.length_c   1.000
_cell.angle_alpha   90.00
_cell.angle_beta   90.00
_cell.angle_gamma   90.00
#
_symmetry.space_group_name_H-M   'P 1'
#
loop_
_entity.id
_entity.type
_entity.pdbx_description
1 polymer ?
#
loop_
_entity_poly.entity_id
_entity_poly.type
_entity_poly.pdbx_seq_one_letter_code
_entity_poly.pdbx_strand_id
1 'polypeptide(L)'
;MTGGAAAVSITPARRDDLPAVLALERVGFPEPEQWSERSWAGELLGEGRTVLLARAGQVVGVVAFRTTGEHADLHRLVVAPGHRREGLGTALVLAGLDAVRHLGARAVLLEVDYDNEPAIALYQHLGFEQLTARRDYYGPGQDALILKLYDLDTWPARYAAQLGEEAAERAQQGSRPAPVVPPPPAVPADTEEQP
;
A
#
# COMPACT_ATOMS: atom_id res chain seq x y z
N MET A 1 31.89 -5.57 6.37
CA MET A 1 31.61 -5.06 5.02
C MET A 1 30.18 -4.55 5.02
N THR A 2 29.99 -3.24 5.19
CA THR A 2 28.66 -2.61 5.21
C THR A 2 28.11 -2.66 3.79
N GLY A 3 27.21 -3.59 3.51
CA GLY A 3 26.51 -3.66 2.24
C GLY A 3 25.70 -2.37 2.06
N GLY A 4 26.11 -1.53 1.11
CA GLY A 4 25.29 -0.40 0.71
C GLY A 4 23.97 -0.93 0.19
N ALA A 5 22.87 -0.63 0.88
CA ALA A 5 21.54 -0.93 0.38
C ALA A 5 21.42 -0.31 -1.02
N ALA A 6 21.17 -1.13 -2.04
CA ALA A 6 21.00 -0.64 -3.39
C ALA A 6 19.85 0.38 -3.40
N ALA A 7 20.10 1.58 -3.94
CA ALA A 7 19.08 2.62 -4.03
C ALA A 7 17.89 2.09 -4.84
N VAL A 8 16.67 2.25 -4.30
CA VAL A 8 15.46 1.81 -4.99
C VAL A 8 15.00 2.88 -5.96
N SER A 9 14.72 2.50 -7.21
CA SER A 9 14.18 3.38 -8.25
C SER A 9 12.86 2.86 -8.79
N ILE A 10 11.91 3.74 -9.10
CA ILE A 10 10.65 3.40 -9.76
C ILE A 10 10.74 3.78 -11.24
N THR A 11 10.48 2.83 -12.13
CA THR A 11 10.61 3.01 -13.59
C THR A 11 9.44 2.38 -14.33
N PRO A 12 9.01 2.91 -15.50
CA PRO A 12 8.06 2.22 -16.36
C PRO A 12 8.52 0.82 -16.76
N ALA A 13 7.59 -0.13 -16.75
CA ALA A 13 7.85 -1.49 -17.19
C ALA A 13 8.02 -1.56 -18.71
N ARG A 14 8.82 -2.52 -19.17
CA ARG A 14 9.01 -2.86 -20.58
C ARG A 14 8.58 -4.30 -20.83
N ARG A 15 8.40 -4.66 -22.10
CA ARG A 15 8.07 -6.05 -22.48
C ARG A 15 9.08 -7.06 -21.93
N ASP A 16 10.36 -6.71 -21.92
CA ASP A 16 11.44 -7.58 -21.44
C ASP A 16 11.38 -7.82 -19.92
N ASP A 17 10.58 -7.05 -19.18
CA ASP A 17 10.37 -7.25 -17.75
C ASP A 17 9.33 -8.34 -17.44
N LEU A 18 8.63 -8.85 -18.45
CA LEU A 18 7.59 -9.87 -18.28
C LEU A 18 8.01 -11.05 -17.40
N PRO A 19 9.21 -11.65 -17.55
CA PRO A 19 9.64 -12.75 -16.66
C PRO A 19 9.72 -12.34 -15.19
N ALA A 20 10.18 -11.11 -14.91
CA ALA A 20 10.32 -10.59 -13.56
C ALA A 20 8.95 -10.25 -12.94
N VAL A 21 8.04 -9.68 -13.73
CA VAL A 21 6.66 -9.42 -13.30
C VAL A 21 5.92 -10.72 -13.01
N LEU A 22 6.08 -11.77 -13.82
CA LEU A 22 5.51 -13.09 -13.55
C LEU A 22 6.09 -13.74 -12.30
N ALA A 23 7.36 -13.46 -11.97
CA ALA A 23 7.94 -13.91 -10.71
C ALA A 23 7.30 -13.20 -9.50
N LEU A 24 7.03 -11.89 -9.61
CA LEU A 24 6.27 -11.16 -8.59
C LEU A 24 4.84 -11.68 -8.46
N GLU A 25 4.16 -11.94 -9.57
CA GLU A 25 2.81 -12.49 -9.61
C GLU A 25 2.69 -13.76 -8.75
N ARG A 26 3.62 -14.70 -8.94
CA ARG A 26 3.66 -15.98 -8.22
C ARG A 26 3.86 -15.85 -6.70
N VAL A 27 4.53 -14.79 -6.24
CA VAL A 27 4.74 -14.53 -4.81
C VAL A 27 3.71 -13.58 -4.21
N GLY A 28 2.95 -12.89 -5.06
CA GLY A 28 1.92 -11.93 -4.69
C GLY A 28 0.54 -12.57 -4.51
N PHE A 29 0.22 -13.58 -5.32
CA PHE A 29 -1.13 -14.13 -5.42
C PHE A 29 -1.14 -15.67 -5.41
N PRO A 30 -2.18 -16.30 -4.85
CA PRO A 30 -2.37 -17.74 -4.95
C PRO A 30 -2.69 -18.16 -6.39
N GLU A 31 -2.34 -19.40 -6.77
CA GLU A 31 -2.43 -19.90 -8.15
C GLU A 31 -3.76 -19.62 -8.87
N PRO A 32 -4.95 -19.78 -8.23
CA PRO A 32 -6.23 -19.51 -8.90
C PRO A 32 -6.44 -18.05 -9.30
N GLU A 33 -5.74 -17.12 -8.64
CA GLU A 33 -5.87 -15.68 -8.85
C GLU A 33 -4.71 -15.11 -9.69
N GLN A 34 -3.72 -15.93 -10.04
CA GLN A 34 -2.57 -15.49 -10.82
C GLN A 34 -2.99 -15.19 -12.26
N TRP A 35 -2.52 -14.06 -12.77
CA TRP A 35 -2.66 -13.71 -14.16
C TRP A 35 -1.72 -14.54 -15.02
N SER A 36 -2.26 -15.00 -16.15
CA SER A 36 -1.47 -15.67 -17.18
C SER A 36 -0.42 -14.74 -17.78
N GLU A 37 0.62 -15.32 -18.39
CA GLU A 37 1.60 -14.59 -19.20
C GLU A 37 0.91 -13.73 -20.27
N ARG A 38 -0.16 -14.23 -20.89
CA ARG A 38 -0.94 -13.49 -21.89
C ARG A 38 -1.58 -12.25 -21.30
N SER A 39 -2.12 -12.34 -20.08
CA SER A 39 -2.75 -11.21 -19.39
C SER A 39 -1.72 -10.12 -19.09
N TRP A 40 -0.56 -10.49 -18.52
CA TRP A 40 0.52 -9.55 -18.25
C TRP A 40 1.12 -8.94 -19.52
N ALA A 41 1.29 -9.73 -20.59
CA ALA A 41 1.73 -9.22 -21.89
C ALA A 41 0.75 -8.18 -22.46
N GLY A 42 -0.57 -8.39 -22.28
CA GLY A 42 -1.59 -7.43 -22.65
C GLY A 42 -1.53 -6.15 -21.81
N GLU A 43 -1.22 -6.26 -20.51
CA GLU A 43 -1.08 -5.11 -19.63
C GLU A 43 0.17 -4.28 -19.94
N LEU A 44 1.28 -4.91 -20.32
CA LEU A 44 2.54 -4.22 -20.66
C LEU A 44 2.50 -3.51 -22.03
N LEU A 45 1.58 -3.90 -22.91
CA LEU A 45 1.52 -3.41 -24.30
C LEU A 45 0.23 -2.63 -24.62
N GLY A 46 -0.74 -2.62 -23.70
CA GLY A 46 -2.05 -2.05 -23.94
C GLY A 46 -2.07 -0.52 -23.89
N GLU A 47 -2.98 0.08 -24.67
CA GLU A 47 -3.27 1.51 -24.55
C GLU A 47 -3.88 1.85 -23.19
N GLY A 48 -3.55 3.04 -22.69
CA GLY A 48 -3.99 3.50 -21.38
C GLY A 48 -3.46 2.67 -20.21
N ARG A 49 -2.44 1.82 -20.43
CA ARG A 49 -1.81 1.02 -19.37
C ARG A 49 -0.62 1.75 -18.77
N THR A 50 -0.59 1.80 -17.46
CA THR A 50 0.53 2.32 -16.68
C THR A 50 1.04 1.20 -15.78
N VAL A 51 2.18 0.64 -16.13
CA VAL A 51 2.85 -0.38 -15.31
C VAL A 51 4.19 0.17 -14.85
N LEU A 52 4.39 0.26 -13.53
CA LEU A 52 5.62 0.75 -12.92
C LEU A 52 6.28 -0.34 -12.10
N LEU A 53 7.61 -0.36 -12.11
CA LEU A 53 8.44 -1.34 -11.41
C LEU A 53 9.34 -0.64 -10.40
N ALA A 54 9.39 -1.18 -9.17
CA ALA A 54 10.41 -0.83 -8.20
C ALA A 54 11.65 -1.71 -8.44
N ARG A 55 12.83 -1.09 -8.51
CA ARG A 55 14.10 -1.78 -8.78
C ARG A 55 15.13 -1.49 -7.70
N ALA A 56 15.69 -2.56 -7.14
CA ALA A 56 16.79 -2.56 -6.17
C ALA A 56 17.88 -3.52 -6.66
N GLY A 57 18.57 -3.17 -7.75
CA GLY A 57 19.43 -4.08 -8.53
C GLY A 57 18.66 -5.12 -9.36
N GLN A 58 17.45 -5.48 -8.93
CA GLN A 58 16.48 -6.33 -9.63
C GLN A 58 15.06 -5.78 -9.44
N VAL A 59 14.07 -6.30 -10.17
CA VAL A 59 12.65 -5.94 -9.96
C VAL A 59 12.16 -6.54 -8.64
N VAL A 60 11.69 -5.68 -7.73
CA VAL A 60 11.24 -6.05 -6.38
C VAL A 60 9.81 -5.62 -6.09
N GLY A 61 9.17 -4.89 -7.00
CA GLY A 61 7.76 -4.61 -6.92
C GLY A 61 7.19 -4.15 -8.25
N VAL A 62 5.88 -4.27 -8.39
CA VAL A 62 5.11 -3.84 -9.56
C VAL A 62 3.80 -3.21 -9.11
N VAL A 63 3.38 -2.17 -9.83
CA VAL A 63 2.00 -1.69 -9.80
C VAL A 63 1.49 -1.53 -11.22
N ALA A 64 0.24 -1.90 -11.46
CA ALA A 64 -0.41 -1.79 -12.76
C ALA A 64 -1.74 -1.04 -12.64
N PHE A 65 -1.92 -0.06 -13.50
CA PHE A 65 -3.15 0.70 -13.66
C PHE A 65 -3.63 0.67 -15.11
N ARG A 66 -4.94 0.81 -15.28
CA ARG A 66 -5.57 1.09 -16.55
C ARG A 66 -6.38 2.37 -16.48
N THR A 67 -6.10 3.34 -17.34
CA THR A 67 -6.91 4.55 -17.51
C THR A 67 -7.97 4.35 -18.60
N THR A 68 -9.22 4.67 -18.29
CA THR A 68 -10.36 4.67 -19.22
C THR A 68 -11.18 5.95 -19.01
N GLY A 69 -11.09 6.89 -19.94
CA GLY A 69 -11.72 8.21 -19.79
C GLY A 69 -11.18 8.95 -18.56
N GLU A 70 -12.08 9.45 -17.71
CA GLU A 70 -11.73 10.17 -16.48
C GLU A 70 -11.52 9.24 -15.26
N HIS A 71 -11.46 7.93 -15.47
CA HIS A 71 -11.25 6.95 -14.40
C HIS A 71 -9.98 6.14 -14.66
N ALA A 72 -9.36 5.65 -13.59
CA ALA A 72 -8.37 4.58 -13.70
C ALA A 72 -8.63 3.47 -12.68
N ASP A 73 -8.28 2.24 -13.05
CA ASP A 73 -8.39 1.07 -12.20
C ASP A 73 -6.99 0.62 -11.79
N LEU A 74 -6.73 0.48 -10.49
CA LEU A 74 -5.52 -0.18 -9.97
C LEU A 74 -5.77 -1.68 -9.98
N HIS A 75 -5.11 -2.39 -10.89
CA HIS A 75 -5.35 -3.83 -11.08
C HIS A 75 -4.43 -4.72 -10.25
N ARG A 76 -3.15 -4.34 -10.13
CA ARG A 76 -2.14 -5.16 -9.45
C ARG A 76 -1.22 -4.27 -8.63
N LEU A 77 -0.91 -4.72 -7.43
CA LEU A 77 0.18 -4.21 -6.60
C LEU A 77 0.87 -5.41 -5.94
N VAL A 78 2.16 -5.59 -6.20
CA VAL A 78 2.96 -6.61 -5.53
C VAL A 78 4.30 -6.02 -5.13
N VAL A 79 4.71 -6.30 -3.89
CA VAL A 79 6.07 -6.08 -3.41
C VAL A 79 6.63 -7.41 -2.94
N ALA A 80 7.86 -7.72 -3.38
CA ALA A 80 8.58 -8.93 -3.00
C ALA A 80 8.68 -9.03 -1.47
N PRO A 81 8.47 -10.22 -0.86
CA PRO A 81 8.40 -10.37 0.60
C PRO A 81 9.54 -9.72 1.39
N GLY A 82 10.78 -9.83 0.89
CA GLY A 82 11.98 -9.26 1.52
C GLY A 82 12.11 -7.73 1.43
N HIS A 83 11.17 -7.05 0.77
CA HIS A 83 11.13 -5.61 0.56
C HIS A 83 9.81 -4.98 1.06
N ARG A 84 8.98 -5.75 1.77
CA ARG A 84 7.70 -5.27 2.33
C ARG A 84 7.96 -4.45 3.60
N ARG A 85 7.00 -3.57 3.92
CA ARG A 85 7.04 -2.67 5.09
C ARG A 85 8.19 -1.65 5.09
N GLU A 86 8.83 -1.45 3.94
CA GLU A 86 9.85 -0.42 3.70
C GLU A 86 9.28 0.81 2.97
N GLY A 87 7.94 0.94 2.89
CA GLY A 87 7.27 2.04 2.18
C GLY A 87 7.19 1.88 0.65
N LEU A 88 7.71 0.78 0.09
CA LEU A 88 7.74 0.57 -1.37
C LEU A 88 6.36 0.42 -2.01
N GLY A 89 5.40 -0.21 -1.32
CA GLY A 89 4.02 -0.29 -1.79
C GLY A 89 3.41 1.10 -1.95
N THR A 90 3.56 1.94 -0.92
CA THR A 90 3.14 3.34 -0.94
C THR A 90 3.81 4.09 -2.08
N ALA A 91 5.13 4.00 -2.22
CA ALA A 91 5.87 4.69 -3.28
C ALA A 91 5.41 4.29 -4.70
N LEU A 92 5.15 3.00 -4.93
CA LEU A 92 4.61 2.50 -6.19
C LEU A 92 3.22 3.08 -6.49
N VAL A 93 2.30 3.01 -5.53
CA VAL A 93 0.94 3.53 -5.72
C VAL A 93 0.96 5.05 -5.93
N LEU A 94 1.75 5.80 -5.16
CA LEU A 94 1.91 7.26 -5.34
C LEU A 94 2.39 7.59 -6.76
N ALA A 95 3.42 6.90 -7.25
CA ALA A 95 3.94 7.11 -8.60
C ALA A 95 2.90 6.76 -9.68
N GLY A 96 2.12 5.70 -9.47
CA GLY A 96 1.05 5.30 -10.37
C GLY A 96 -0.11 6.29 -10.39
N LEU A 97 -0.53 6.79 -9.22
CA LEU A 97 -1.57 7.82 -9.08
C LEU A 97 -1.17 9.11 -9.81
N ASP A 98 0.08 9.54 -9.65
CA ASP A 98 0.57 10.71 -10.37
C ASP A 98 0.59 10.48 -11.88
N ALA A 99 1.02 9.31 -12.34
CA ALA A 99 1.03 8.97 -13.76
C ALA A 99 -0.39 8.97 -14.37
N VAL A 100 -1.36 8.30 -13.74
CA VAL A 100 -2.74 8.25 -14.28
C VAL A 100 -3.45 9.61 -14.20
N ARG A 101 -3.09 10.45 -13.21
CA ARG A 101 -3.56 11.83 -13.13
C ARG A 101 -3.09 12.65 -14.33
N HIS A 102 -1.82 12.53 -14.72
CA HIS A 102 -1.30 13.19 -15.93
C HIS A 102 -1.94 12.66 -17.23
N LEU A 103 -2.50 11.44 -17.20
CA LEU A 103 -3.30 10.88 -18.30
C LEU A 103 -4.77 11.33 -18.28
N GLY A 104 -5.18 12.18 -17.34
CA GLY A 104 -6.53 12.75 -17.25
C GLY A 104 -7.50 12.00 -16.33
N ALA A 105 -7.04 11.00 -15.56
CA ALA A 105 -7.87 10.35 -14.56
C ALA A 105 -8.23 11.33 -13.42
N ARG A 106 -9.51 11.40 -13.09
CA ARG A 106 -10.07 12.20 -11.97
C ARG A 106 -10.38 11.35 -10.75
N ALA A 107 -10.59 10.05 -10.94
CA ALA A 107 -10.80 9.10 -9.86
C ALA A 107 -10.10 7.76 -10.12
N VAL A 108 -9.72 7.06 -9.06
CA VAL A 108 -9.12 5.72 -9.13
C VAL A 108 -9.95 4.72 -8.36
N LEU A 109 -10.24 3.56 -8.95
CA LEU A 109 -10.91 2.45 -8.30
C LEU A 109 -9.94 1.28 -8.10
N LEU A 110 -10.21 0.48 -7.08
CA LEU A 110 -9.55 -0.81 -6.88
C LEU A 110 -10.48 -1.79 -6.21
N GLU A 111 -10.20 -3.07 -6.42
CA GLU A 111 -10.82 -4.19 -5.70
C GLU A 111 -9.76 -4.83 -4.80
N VAL A 112 -10.13 -5.11 -3.55
CA VAL A 112 -9.25 -5.76 -2.57
C VAL A 112 -10.05 -6.76 -1.73
N ASP A 113 -9.43 -7.90 -1.43
CA ASP A 113 -10.00 -8.89 -0.51
C ASP A 113 -10.19 -8.26 0.87
N TYR A 114 -11.36 -8.47 1.49
CA TYR A 114 -11.69 -7.94 2.82
C TYR A 114 -10.71 -8.39 3.92
N ASP A 115 -10.07 -9.55 3.77
CA ASP A 115 -9.09 -10.07 4.73
C ASP A 115 -7.67 -9.50 4.51
N ASN A 116 -7.45 -8.70 3.46
CA ASN A 116 -6.15 -8.12 3.16
C ASN A 116 -5.92 -6.80 3.91
N GLU A 117 -5.91 -6.88 5.25
CA GLU A 117 -5.71 -5.73 6.15
C GLU A 117 -4.49 -4.86 5.78
N PRO A 118 -3.31 -5.43 5.41
CA PRO A 118 -2.16 -4.59 5.04
C PRO A 118 -2.39 -3.73 3.80
N ALA A 119 -3.09 -4.26 2.79
CA ALA A 119 -3.41 -3.51 1.58
C ALA A 119 -4.50 -2.47 1.85
N ILE A 120 -5.54 -2.84 2.60
CA ILE A 120 -6.62 -1.92 3.00
C ILE A 120 -6.04 -0.73 3.78
N ALA A 121 -5.19 -0.98 4.77
CA ALA A 121 -4.54 0.08 5.54
C ALA A 121 -3.67 1.00 4.67
N LEU A 122 -2.95 0.44 3.69
CA LEU A 122 -2.18 1.22 2.73
C LEU A 122 -3.10 2.13 1.90
N TYR A 123 -4.18 1.59 1.34
CA TYR A 123 -5.08 2.36 0.49
C TYR A 123 -5.83 3.44 1.27
N GLN A 124 -6.31 3.12 2.48
CA GLN A 124 -6.95 4.09 3.37
C GLN A 124 -5.99 5.22 3.76
N HIS A 125 -4.72 4.90 4.06
CA HIS A 125 -3.71 5.92 4.36
C HIS A 125 -3.46 6.86 3.17
N LEU A 126 -3.57 6.35 1.93
CA LEU A 126 -3.50 7.16 0.72
C LEU A 126 -4.79 7.96 0.44
N GLY A 127 -5.82 7.80 1.27
CA GLY A 127 -7.08 8.52 1.16
C GLY A 127 -8.12 7.84 0.26
N PHE A 128 -7.96 6.54 -0.05
CA PHE A 128 -9.03 5.76 -0.67
C PHE A 128 -10.14 5.49 0.34
N GLU A 129 -11.38 5.60 -0.13
CA GLU A 129 -12.59 5.39 0.66
C GLU A 129 -13.32 4.13 0.18
N GLN A 130 -13.98 3.43 1.09
CA GLN A 130 -14.82 2.29 0.71
C GLN A 130 -16.08 2.76 0.00
N LEU A 131 -16.25 2.36 -1.25
CA LEU A 131 -17.43 2.66 -2.06
C LEU A 131 -18.55 1.63 -1.83
N THR A 132 -18.21 0.34 -1.92
CA THR A 132 -19.15 -0.77 -1.70
C THR A 132 -18.38 -2.04 -1.36
N ALA A 133 -19.10 -3.08 -0.90
CA ALA A 133 -18.61 -4.45 -0.82
C ALA A 133 -19.39 -5.34 -1.79
N ARG A 134 -18.71 -6.26 -2.49
CA ARG A 134 -19.36 -7.35 -3.23
C ARG A 134 -19.36 -8.58 -2.35
N ARG A 135 -20.56 -8.99 -1.94
CA ARG A 135 -20.73 -10.15 -1.08
C ARG A 135 -20.33 -11.43 -1.80
N ASP A 136 -19.65 -12.31 -1.08
CA ASP A 136 -19.27 -13.66 -1.51
C ASP A 136 -18.49 -13.72 -2.84
N TYR A 137 -17.73 -12.67 -3.19
CA TYR A 137 -17.08 -12.55 -4.50
C TYR A 137 -15.98 -13.60 -4.72
N TYR A 138 -15.22 -13.95 -3.68
CA TYR A 138 -14.18 -14.99 -3.74
C TYR A 138 -14.65 -16.33 -3.17
N GLY A 139 -15.82 -16.38 -2.52
CA GLY A 139 -16.38 -17.55 -1.83
C GLY A 139 -17.30 -17.15 -0.67
N PRO A 140 -17.99 -18.10 0.00
CA PRO A 140 -18.87 -17.79 1.12
C PRO A 140 -18.14 -17.03 2.25
N GLY A 141 -18.58 -15.82 2.55
CA GLY A 141 -17.96 -14.91 3.53
C GLY A 141 -16.74 -14.15 3.01
N GLN A 142 -16.31 -14.37 1.77
CA GLN A 142 -15.15 -13.73 1.17
C GLN A 142 -15.54 -12.55 0.28
N ASP A 143 -15.79 -11.43 0.94
CA ASP A 143 -16.23 -10.20 0.29
C ASP A 143 -15.07 -9.48 -0.41
N ALA A 144 -15.35 -8.87 -1.56
CA ALA A 144 -14.42 -7.93 -2.19
C ALA A 144 -14.82 -6.50 -1.84
N LEU A 145 -13.90 -5.73 -1.28
CA LEU A 145 -14.09 -4.31 -1.06
C LEU A 145 -13.73 -3.54 -2.33
N ILE A 146 -14.64 -2.67 -2.77
CA ILE A 146 -14.34 -1.69 -3.81
C ILE A 146 -13.97 -0.40 -3.12
N LEU A 147 -12.72 0.03 -3.28
CA LEU A 147 -12.25 1.31 -2.76
C LEU A 147 -12.11 2.32 -3.91
N LYS A 148 -12.33 3.59 -3.61
CA LYS A 148 -12.24 4.68 -4.58
C LYS A 148 -11.47 5.87 -4.01
N LEU A 149 -10.56 6.40 -4.80
CA LEU A 149 -9.91 7.68 -4.58
C LEU A 149 -10.57 8.73 -5.47
N TYR A 150 -11.17 9.74 -4.86
CA TYR A 150 -11.84 10.84 -5.55
C TYR A 150 -10.88 12.02 -5.83
N ASP A 151 -11.28 12.90 -6.73
CA ASP A 151 -10.67 14.22 -6.96
C ASP A 151 -9.14 14.17 -7.03
N LEU A 152 -8.61 13.39 -7.96
CA LEU A 152 -7.16 13.21 -8.15
C LEU A 152 -6.42 14.54 -8.37
N ASP A 153 -7.08 15.59 -8.85
CA ASP A 153 -6.48 16.90 -9.07
C ASP A 153 -6.04 17.58 -7.77
N THR A 154 -6.91 17.56 -6.76
CA THR A 154 -6.66 18.16 -5.46
C THR A 154 -6.05 17.17 -4.46
N TRP A 155 -6.08 15.88 -4.79
CA TRP A 155 -5.54 14.80 -3.97
C TRP A 155 -4.11 15.05 -3.43
N PRO A 156 -3.12 15.47 -4.24
CA PRO A 156 -1.76 15.68 -3.74
C PRO A 156 -1.70 16.70 -2.60
N ALA A 157 -2.52 17.75 -2.66
CA ALA A 157 -2.57 18.78 -1.62
C ALA A 157 -3.23 18.25 -0.33
N ARG A 158 -4.36 17.53 -0.43
CA ARG A 158 -5.00 16.93 0.75
C ARG A 158 -4.11 15.88 1.41
N TYR A 159 -3.42 15.06 0.63
CA TYR A 159 -2.50 14.06 1.16
C TYR A 159 -1.29 14.69 1.85
N ALA A 160 -0.70 15.74 1.27
CA ALA A 160 0.39 16.47 1.90
C ALA A 160 -0.02 17.16 3.21
N ALA A 161 -1.23 17.73 3.27
CA ALA A 161 -1.77 18.34 4.48
C ALA A 161 -1.93 17.30 5.60
N GLN A 162 -2.53 16.13 5.30
CA GLN A 162 -2.67 15.02 6.23
C GLN A 162 -1.31 14.58 6.81
N LEU A 163 -0.29 14.38 5.96
CA LEU A 163 1.05 13.99 6.42
C LEU A 163 1.69 15.06 7.33
N GLY A 164 1.45 16.35 7.04
CA GLY A 164 1.92 17.46 7.87
C GLY A 164 1.27 17.48 9.26
N GLU A 165 -0.03 17.23 9.33
CA GLU A 165 -0.79 17.12 10.58
C GLU A 165 -0.31 15.92 11.40
N GLU A 166 -0.18 14.73 10.80
CA GLU A 166 0.33 13.53 11.47
C GLU A 166 1.75 13.74 12.03
N ALA A 167 2.63 14.41 11.27
CA ALA A 167 3.98 14.71 11.72
C ALA A 167 3.98 15.68 12.92
N ALA A 168 3.12 16.70 12.88
CA ALA A 168 2.96 17.66 13.97
C ALA A 168 2.41 17.00 15.25
N GLU A 169 1.46 16.07 15.12
CA GLU A 169 0.92 15.31 16.25
C GLU A 169 1.97 14.38 16.88
N ARG A 170 2.74 13.66 16.05
CA ARG A 170 3.83 12.79 16.55
C ARG A 170 4.90 13.58 17.30
N ALA A 171 5.24 14.78 16.83
CA ALA A 171 6.17 15.67 17.52
C ALA A 171 5.62 16.13 18.90
N GLN A 172 4.31 16.40 19.00
CA GLN A 172 3.66 16.77 20.26
C GLN A 172 3.58 15.60 21.26
N GLN A 173 3.28 14.39 20.78
CA GLN A 173 3.19 13.18 21.61
C GLN A 173 4.56 12.70 22.10
N GLY A 174 5.60 12.78 21.26
CA GLY A 174 6.98 12.48 21.65
C GLY A 174 7.60 13.49 22.63
N SER A 175 7.04 14.71 22.71
CA SER A 175 7.50 15.76 23.63
C SER A 175 6.75 15.81 24.96
N ARG A 176 5.73 14.96 25.18
CA ARG A 176 5.02 14.87 26.47
C ARG A 176 5.90 14.15 27.50
N PRO A 177 6.22 14.75 28.66
CA PRO A 177 6.93 14.04 29.71
C PRO A 177 6.10 12.83 30.16
N ALA A 178 6.76 11.69 30.40
CA ALA A 178 6.10 10.50 30.91
C ALA A 178 5.28 10.85 32.16
N PRO A 179 4.08 10.26 32.35
CA PRO A 179 3.33 10.46 33.57
C PRO A 179 4.20 10.01 34.74
N VAL A 180 4.47 10.92 35.67
CA VAL A 180 5.08 10.57 36.96
C VAL A 180 4.11 9.63 37.66
N VAL A 181 4.41 8.33 37.62
CA VAL A 181 3.69 7.33 38.41
C VAL A 181 4.07 7.61 39.87
N PRO A 182 3.14 8.04 40.74
CA PRO A 182 3.46 8.19 42.15
C PRO A 182 3.82 6.82 42.72
N PRO A 183 4.82 6.72 43.61
CA PRO A 183 5.17 5.46 44.24
C PRO A 183 3.94 4.88 44.96
N PRO A 184 3.76 3.54 44.95
CA PRO A 184 2.67 2.90 45.67
C PRO A 184 2.73 3.26 47.17
N PRO A 185 1.58 3.41 47.85
CA PRO A 185 1.57 3.68 49.28
C PRO A 185 2.29 2.55 50.02
N ALA A 186 3.14 2.93 50.98
CA ALA A 186 3.86 1.98 51.82
C ALA A 186 2.87 1.07 52.55
N VAL A 187 3.02 -0.24 52.36
CA VAL A 187 2.27 -1.25 53.12
C VAL A 187 2.74 -1.18 54.58
N PRO A 188 1.86 -1.00 55.57
CA PRO A 188 2.27 -1.04 56.97
C PRO A 188 2.78 -2.45 57.29
N ALA A 189 3.96 -2.54 57.91
CA ALA A 189 4.54 -3.80 58.35
C ALA A 189 3.63 -4.42 59.42
N ASP A 190 3.19 -5.66 59.18
CA ASP A 190 2.59 -6.51 60.19
C ASP A 190 3.52 -6.60 61.40
N THR A 191 3.00 -6.18 62.56
CA THR A 191 3.67 -6.40 63.84
C THR A 191 3.40 -7.84 64.24
N GLU A 192 4.34 -8.73 63.90
CA GLU A 192 4.46 -10.05 64.50
C GLU A 192 4.94 -9.85 65.95
N GLU A 193 3.99 -9.76 66.88
CA GLU A 193 4.22 -9.86 68.32
C GLU A 193 3.80 -11.26 68.77
N GLN A 194 4.76 -12.16 68.98
CA GLN A 194 4.74 -13.27 69.94
C GLN A 194 6.19 -13.71 70.23
N PRO A 195 6.49 -14.30 71.40
CA PRO A 195 5.57 -14.89 72.40
C PRO A 195 5.49 -14.18 73.75
#